data_AF-A0A7X0C1U1-F1
#
_entry.id   AF-A0A7X0C1U1-F1
#
_cell.length_a   1.000
_cell.length_b   1.000
_cell.length_c   1.000
_cell.angle_alpha   90.00
_cell.angle_beta   90.00
_cell.angle_gamma   90.00
#
_symmetry.space_group_name_H-M   'P 1'
#
loop_
_entity.id
_entity.type
_entity.pdbx_description
1 polymer ?
#
loop_
_entity_poly.entity_id
_entity_poly.type
_entity_poly.pdbx_seq_one_letter_code
_entity_poly.pdbx_strand_id
1 'polypeptide(L)'
;MRLTRDPLALLFTGAMGLASVLTLIEVSTPGLSYWALALGLYWLVLVIAMAWFLRVPGPGERRWPWRPWMFVPVALVLGTVLLVELDAPLHARFALSEPSLERHARSVRDDHGSGRWWGLYWVDEVEKISGGARFMVTSLTMDWKSYGFAYIPDRAPDPLDGVYEHFKGPWYIWTDGP
;
A
#
# COMPACT_ATOMS: atom_id res chain seq x y z
N MET A 1 13.45 -33.20 10.76
CA MET A 1 12.75 -31.96 11.16
C MET A 1 11.26 -32.24 11.28
N ARG A 2 10.74 -32.40 12.51
CA ARG A 2 9.29 -32.49 12.74
C ARG A 2 8.74 -31.07 12.84
N LEU A 3 8.24 -30.53 11.72
CA LEU A 3 7.37 -29.35 11.77
C LEU A 3 6.20 -29.70 12.69
N THR A 4 6.11 -28.98 13.80
CA THR A 4 5.07 -29.06 14.82
C THR A 4 3.70 -28.84 14.19
N ARG A 5 2.88 -29.89 14.23
CA ARG A 5 1.46 -29.97 13.84
C ARG A 5 0.59 -29.22 14.85
N ASP A 6 0.70 -27.90 14.93
CA ASP A 6 -0.33 -27.11 15.59
C ASP A 6 -1.15 -26.39 14.52
N PRO A 7 -2.32 -26.94 14.12
CA PRO A 7 -3.13 -26.35 13.06
C PRO A 7 -3.58 -24.93 13.40
N LEU A 8 -3.75 -24.60 14.69
CA LEU A 8 -4.09 -23.26 15.13
C LEU A 8 -2.95 -22.27 14.89
N ALA A 9 -1.71 -22.68 15.18
CA ALA A 9 -0.54 -21.82 14.92
C ALA A 9 -0.31 -21.57 13.43
N LEU A 10 -0.57 -22.58 12.58
CA LEU A 10 -0.51 -22.45 11.13
C LEU A 10 -1.60 -21.52 10.59
N LEU A 11 -2.84 -21.69 11.05
CA LEU A 11 -3.95 -20.81 10.66
C LEU A 11 -3.71 -19.37 11.11
N PHE A 12 -3.20 -19.17 12.32
CA PHE A 12 -2.90 -17.84 12.85
C PHE A 12 -1.76 -17.16 12.07
N THR A 13 -0.68 -17.90 11.76
CA THR A 13 0.44 -17.37 10.95
C THR A 13 0.01 -17.09 9.51
N GLY A 14 -0.84 -17.95 8.94
CA GLY A 14 -1.44 -17.73 7.62
C GLY A 14 -2.34 -16.49 7.59
N ALA A 15 -3.16 -16.30 8.63
CA ALA A 15 -4.00 -15.11 8.78
C ALA A 15 -3.16 -13.83 8.90
N MET A 16 -2.09 -13.84 9.70
CA MET A 16 -1.12 -12.75 9.80
C MET A 16 -0.43 -12.44 8.45
N GLY A 17 -0.03 -13.49 7.72
CA GLY A 17 0.58 -13.34 6.40
C GLY A 17 -0.39 -12.72 5.39
N LEU A 18 -1.64 -13.18 5.38
CA LEU A 18 -2.69 -12.60 4.53
C LEU A 18 -2.99 -11.15 4.92
N ALA A 19 -3.07 -10.84 6.22
CA ALA A 19 -3.17 -9.47 6.74
C ALA A 19 -2.08 -8.58 6.14
N SER A 20 -0.84 -9.05 6.22
CA SER A 20 0.36 -8.34 5.79
C SER A 20 0.29 -8.04 4.30
N VAL A 21 -0.04 -9.05 3.49
CA VAL A 21 -0.18 -8.88 2.03
C VAL A 21 -1.28 -7.89 1.69
N LEU A 22 -2.45 -8.01 2.31
CA LEU A 22 -3.57 -7.08 2.09
C LEU A 22 -3.20 -5.65 2.50
N THR A 23 -2.47 -5.48 3.62
CA THR A 23 -1.99 -4.17 4.07
C THR A 23 -1.06 -3.54 3.04
N LEU A 24 -0.12 -4.32 2.51
CA LEU A 24 0.85 -3.83 1.53
C LEU A 24 0.19 -3.48 0.20
N ILE A 25 -0.85 -4.22 -0.20
CA ILE A 25 -1.65 -3.88 -1.39
C ILE A 25 -2.38 -2.56 -1.16
N GLU A 26 -2.97 -2.37 0.01
CA GLU A 26 -3.72 -1.16 0.34
C GLU A 26 -2.84 0.09 0.39
N VAL A 27 -1.70 0.01 1.09
CA VAL A 27 -0.74 1.12 1.20
C VAL A 27 -0.05 1.42 -0.13
N SER A 28 -0.04 0.48 -1.08
CA SER A 28 0.48 0.72 -2.43
C SER A 28 -0.42 1.60 -3.30
N THR A 29 -1.60 2.00 -2.81
CA THR A 29 -2.47 2.98 -3.46
C THR A 29 -2.46 4.29 -2.68
N PRO A 30 -2.26 5.44 -3.34
CA PRO A 30 -2.44 6.74 -2.68
C PRO A 30 -3.90 6.87 -2.22
N GLY A 31 -4.14 7.33 -0.99
CA GLY A 31 -5.48 7.50 -0.40
C GLY A 31 -5.72 6.72 0.88
N LEU A 32 -6.60 7.23 1.75
CA LEU A 32 -6.91 6.66 3.07
C LEU A 32 -8.30 6.02 3.01
N SER A 33 -8.38 4.81 2.45
CA SER A 33 -9.66 4.15 2.19
C SER A 33 -10.35 3.66 3.48
N TYR A 34 -11.67 3.42 3.42
CA TYR A 34 -12.41 2.73 4.48
C TYR A 34 -11.85 1.33 4.81
N TRP A 35 -11.17 0.69 3.83
CA TRP A 35 -10.52 -0.59 4.04
C TRP A 35 -9.31 -0.48 4.96
N ALA A 36 -8.61 0.67 5.00
CA ALA A 36 -7.53 0.91 5.96
C ALA A 36 -8.01 0.84 7.41
N LEU A 37 -9.22 1.32 7.71
CA LEU A 37 -9.83 1.21 9.05
C LEU A 37 -10.19 -0.24 9.39
N ALA A 38 -10.76 -0.98 8.43
CA ALA A 38 -11.05 -2.40 8.60
C ALA A 38 -9.77 -3.23 8.82
N LEU A 39 -8.70 -2.89 8.11
CA LEU A 39 -7.37 -3.48 8.27
C LEU A 39 -6.74 -3.12 9.61
N GLY A 40 -6.85 -1.87 10.07
CA GLY A 40 -6.41 -1.46 11.39
C GLY A 40 -7.12 -2.22 12.51
N LEU A 41 -8.43 -2.42 12.38
CA LEU A 41 -9.21 -3.24 13.31
C LEU A 41 -8.80 -4.72 13.25
N TYR A 42 -8.52 -5.24 12.06
CA TYR A 42 -8.04 -6.60 11.88
C TYR A 42 -6.67 -6.82 12.55
N TRP A 43 -5.74 -5.88 12.38
CA TRP A 43 -4.46 -5.87 13.10
C TRP A 43 -4.63 -5.80 14.62
N LEU A 44 -5.57 -4.97 15.10
CA LEU A 44 -5.88 -4.87 16.53
C LEU A 44 -6.35 -6.22 17.09
N VAL A 45 -7.25 -6.91 16.40
CA VAL A 45 -7.73 -8.25 16.80
C VAL A 45 -6.58 -9.25 16.82
N LEU A 46 -5.69 -9.21 15.82
CA LEU A 46 -4.52 -10.07 15.73
C LEU A 46 -3.51 -9.83 16.86
N VAL A 47 -3.26 -8.57 17.25
CA VAL A 47 -2.40 -8.20 18.39
C VAL A 47 -3.03 -8.62 19.70
N ILE A 48 -4.34 -8.46 19.88
CA ILE A 48 -5.07 -8.91 21.07
C ILE A 48 -5.01 -10.44 21.17
N ALA A 49 -5.25 -11.16 20.07
CA ALA A 49 -5.16 -12.61 20.02
C ALA A 49 -3.73 -13.09 20.31
N MET A 50 -2.72 -12.40 19.81
CA MET A 50 -1.31 -12.64 20.14
C MET A 50 -1.05 -12.45 21.64
N ALA A 51 -1.46 -11.31 22.20
CA ALA A 51 -1.29 -11.01 23.62
C ALA A 51 -2.01 -12.03 24.51
N TRP A 52 -3.16 -12.55 24.06
CA TRP A 52 -3.86 -13.65 24.71
C TRP A 52 -3.07 -14.96 24.64
N PHE A 53 -2.56 -15.35 23.48
CA PHE A 53 -1.71 -16.53 23.32
C PHE A 53 -0.43 -16.44 24.18
N LEU A 54 0.14 -15.25 24.32
CA LEU A 54 1.28 -14.95 25.19
C LEU A 54 0.91 -14.85 26.68
N ARG A 55 -0.37 -14.84 27.04
CA ARG A 55 -0.80 -14.80 28.45
C ARG A 55 -1.23 -16.14 29.00
N VAL A 56 -1.52 -17.15 28.16
CA VAL A 56 -1.90 -18.48 28.64
C VAL A 56 -0.65 -19.18 29.19
N PRO A 57 -0.53 -19.37 30.53
CA PRO A 57 0.55 -20.15 31.08
C PRO A 57 0.28 -21.62 30.74
N GLY A 58 1.18 -22.25 29.99
CA GLY A 58 1.13 -23.71 29.82
C GLY A 58 1.22 -24.39 31.19
N PRO A 59 0.43 -25.45 31.47
CA PRO A 59 0.47 -26.12 32.76
C PRO A 59 1.84 -26.81 32.93
N GLY A 60 2.75 -26.19 33.67
CA GLY A 60 3.96 -26.83 34.22
C GLY A 60 5.33 -26.31 33.77
N GLU A 61 5.46 -25.36 32.84
CA GLU A 61 6.78 -24.94 32.34
C GLU A 61 7.32 -23.66 33.01
N ARG A 62 8.22 -23.84 33.98
CA ARG A 62 9.00 -22.78 34.66
C ARG A 62 10.14 -22.20 33.79
N ARG A 63 10.15 -22.50 32.49
CA ARG A 63 11.08 -21.93 31.51
C ARG A 63 10.31 -21.68 30.23
N TRP A 64 10.00 -20.41 29.98
CA TRP A 64 9.45 -19.94 28.72
C TRP A 64 10.31 -20.49 27.57
N PRO A 65 9.88 -21.49 26.79
CA PRO A 65 10.68 -21.94 25.66
C PRO A 65 10.41 -20.92 24.57
N TRP A 66 11.36 -19.99 24.39
CA TRP A 66 11.39 -19.06 23.26
C TRP A 66 11.48 -19.89 21.96
N ARG A 67 10.34 -20.39 21.48
CA ARG A 67 10.27 -21.18 20.26
C ARG A 67 10.43 -20.22 19.08
N PRO A 68 11.30 -20.54 18.09
CA PRO A 68 11.54 -19.68 16.93
C PRO A 68 10.26 -19.24 16.20
N TRP A 69 9.23 -20.09 16.23
CA TRP A 69 7.92 -19.85 15.60
C TRP A 69 7.14 -18.67 16.21
N MET A 70 7.42 -18.27 17.46
CA MET A 70 6.77 -17.11 18.08
C MET A 70 7.27 -15.78 17.51
N PHE A 71 8.48 -15.76 16.94
CA PHE A 71 9.04 -14.56 16.32
C PHE A 71 8.47 -14.29 14.93
N VAL A 72 7.94 -15.31 14.24
CA VAL A 72 7.40 -15.17 12.87
C VAL A 72 6.31 -14.10 12.80
N PRO A 73 5.24 -14.13 13.62
CA PRO A 73 4.21 -13.10 13.56
C PRO A 73 4.69 -11.72 14.03
N VAL A 74 5.62 -11.64 14.98
CA VAL A 74 6.23 -10.36 15.39
C VAL A 74 7.07 -9.76 14.25
N ALA A 75 7.86 -10.59 13.56
CA ALA A 75 8.64 -10.19 12.41
C ALA A 75 7.75 -9.78 11.22
N LEU A 76 6.60 -10.44 11.04
CA LEU A 76 5.60 -10.04 10.04
C LEU A 76 5.02 -8.66 10.36
N VAL A 77 4.56 -8.43 11.60
CA VAL A 77 4.05 -7.12 12.04
C VAL A 77 5.10 -6.04 11.83
N LEU A 78 6.30 -6.23 12.38
CA LEU A 78 7.38 -5.24 12.28
C LEU A 78 7.82 -5.02 10.84
N GLY A 79 7.89 -6.09 10.04
CA GLY A 79 8.22 -6.02 8.63
C GLY A 79 7.17 -5.22 7.85
N THR A 80 5.88 -5.48 8.07
CA THR A 80 4.79 -4.72 7.44
C THR A 80 4.81 -3.26 7.86
N VAL A 81 4.92 -2.96 9.16
CA VAL A 81 5.01 -1.58 9.65
C VAL A 81 6.19 -0.86 9.01
N LEU A 82 7.37 -1.50 8.97
CA LEU A 82 8.56 -0.92 8.36
C LEU A 82 8.39 -0.69 6.84
N LEU A 83 7.78 -1.63 6.12
CA LEU A 83 7.50 -1.49 4.69
C LEU A 83 6.52 -0.35 4.40
N VAL A 84 5.51 -0.19 5.26
CA VAL A 84 4.52 0.89 5.18
C VAL A 84 5.17 2.24 5.47
N GLU A 85 5.95 2.36 6.54
CA GLU A 85 6.68 3.59 6.91
C GLU A 85 7.68 4.03 5.83
N LEU A 86 8.25 3.09 5.09
CA LEU A 86 9.21 3.42 4.02
C LEU A 86 8.54 3.74 2.68
N ASP A 87 7.21 3.72 2.59
CA ASP A 87 6.44 3.80 1.34
C ASP A 87 7.00 2.88 0.24
N ALA A 88 7.65 1.79 0.66
CA ALA A 88 8.39 0.89 -0.23
C ALA A 88 7.45 0.19 -1.23
N PRO A 89 6.23 -0.24 -0.86
CA PRO A 89 5.26 -0.80 -1.81
C PRO A 89 4.85 0.21 -2.88
N LEU A 90 4.62 1.47 -2.49
CA LEU A 90 4.25 2.55 -3.40
C LEU A 90 5.39 2.82 -4.40
N HIS A 91 6.61 3.00 -3.89
CA HIS A 91 7.80 3.22 -4.71
C HIS A 91 8.10 2.03 -5.64
N ALA A 92 7.94 0.79 -5.17
CA ALA A 92 8.16 -0.40 -5.98
C ALA A 92 7.11 -0.54 -7.09
N ARG A 93 5.82 -0.38 -6.75
CA ARG A 93 4.73 -0.45 -7.73
C ARG A 93 4.84 0.66 -8.76
N PHE A 94 5.21 1.85 -8.31
CA PHE A 94 5.48 2.99 -9.18
C PHE A 94 6.70 2.75 -10.08
N ALA A 95 7.85 2.34 -9.54
CA ALA A 95 9.05 2.11 -10.34
C ALA A 95 8.83 1.06 -11.45
N LEU A 96 8.01 0.05 -11.20
CA LEU A 96 7.60 -0.93 -12.21
C LEU A 96 6.66 -0.36 -13.29
N SER A 97 5.86 0.64 -12.94
CA SER A 97 4.86 1.27 -13.84
C SER A 97 5.39 2.54 -14.53
N GLU A 98 6.43 3.16 -13.97
CA GLU A 98 7.02 4.45 -14.37
C GLU A 98 7.33 4.51 -15.88
N PRO A 99 8.01 3.53 -16.50
CA PRO A 99 8.31 3.62 -17.94
C PRO A 99 7.06 3.58 -18.84
N SER A 100 6.00 2.91 -18.39
CA SER A 100 4.74 2.81 -19.13
C SER A 100 3.93 4.09 -19.00
N LEU A 101 3.85 4.64 -17.77
CA LEU A 101 3.17 5.89 -17.49
C LEU A 101 3.88 7.08 -18.17
N GLU A 102 5.21 7.14 -18.13
CA GLU A 102 5.99 8.20 -18.78
C GLU A 102 5.79 8.20 -20.30
N ARG A 103 5.85 7.01 -20.92
CA ARG A 103 5.61 6.88 -22.36
C ARG A 103 4.21 7.36 -22.71
N HIS A 104 3.22 7.06 -21.87
CA HIS A 104 1.87 7.53 -22.09
C HIS A 104 1.76 9.05 -21.92
N ALA A 105 2.32 9.61 -20.84
CA ALA A 105 2.33 11.05 -20.57
C ALA A 105 2.86 11.87 -21.75
N ARG A 106 3.93 11.40 -22.39
CA ARG A 106 4.53 12.04 -23.57
C ARG A 106 3.71 11.90 -24.86
N SER A 107 2.83 10.89 -24.91
CA SER A 107 1.99 10.59 -26.08
C SER A 107 0.62 11.26 -26.04
N VAL A 108 0.19 11.77 -24.89
CA VAL A 108 -1.09 12.47 -24.71
C VAL A 108 -1.04 13.77 -25.53
N ARG A 109 -1.76 13.78 -26.65
CA ARG A 109 -1.81 14.92 -27.57
C ARG A 109 -3.07 15.74 -27.39
N ASP A 110 -4.24 15.09 -27.35
CA ASP A 110 -5.53 15.64 -26.97
C ASP A 110 -6.45 14.48 -26.55
N ASP A 111 -7.45 14.79 -25.72
CA ASP A 111 -8.54 13.98 -25.18
C ASP A 111 -8.29 13.02 -23.99
N HIS A 112 -9.33 13.04 -23.14
CA HIS A 112 -9.55 12.27 -21.92
C HIS A 112 -9.55 10.76 -22.25
N GLY A 113 -8.44 10.10 -21.96
CA GLY A 113 -8.35 8.65 -22.04
C GLY A 113 -8.88 8.03 -20.74
N SER A 114 -10.02 7.35 -20.78
CA SER A 114 -10.62 6.76 -19.59
C SER A 114 -10.52 5.24 -19.49
N GLY A 115 -10.35 4.72 -18.26
CA GLY A 115 -10.60 3.33 -17.88
C GLY A 115 -9.66 2.29 -18.49
N ARG A 116 -8.35 2.40 -18.23
CA ARG A 116 -7.37 1.39 -18.71
C ARG A 116 -6.25 1.15 -17.70
N TRP A 117 -5.78 -0.10 -17.64
CA TRP A 117 -4.54 -0.46 -16.94
C TRP A 117 -3.31 0.13 -17.64
N TRP A 118 -2.51 0.89 -16.88
CA TRP A 118 -1.19 1.34 -17.28
C TRP A 118 -0.16 0.84 -16.26
N GLY A 119 0.58 -0.21 -16.62
CA GLY A 119 1.44 -0.92 -15.70
C GLY A 119 0.63 -1.63 -14.62
N LEU A 120 0.89 -1.30 -13.35
CA LEU A 120 0.18 -1.85 -12.20
C LEU A 120 -0.93 -0.92 -11.67
N TYR A 121 -1.25 0.17 -12.36
CA TYR A 121 -2.30 1.10 -11.95
C TYR A 121 -3.48 1.07 -12.92
N TRP A 122 -4.70 1.07 -12.36
CA TRP A 122 -5.90 1.34 -13.13
C TRP A 122 -6.06 2.86 -13.20
N VAL A 123 -5.98 3.40 -14.41
CA VAL A 123 -6.12 4.85 -14.63
C VAL A 123 -7.53 5.09 -15.15
N ASP A 124 -8.31 5.83 -14.37
CA ASP A 124 -9.68 6.18 -14.73
C ASP A 124 -9.73 7.33 -15.71
N GLU A 125 -8.81 8.28 -15.59
CA GLU A 125 -8.78 9.48 -16.40
C GLU A 125 -7.35 9.97 -16.59
N VAL A 126 -7.05 10.45 -17.80
CA VAL A 126 -5.80 11.12 -18.11
C VAL A 126 -6.13 12.50 -18.65
N GLU A 127 -5.61 13.51 -17.99
CA GLU A 127 -5.83 14.89 -18.37
C GLU A 127 -4.50 15.58 -18.67
N LYS A 128 -4.49 16.35 -19.75
CA LYS A 128 -3.36 17.15 -20.15
C LYS A 128 -3.37 18.45 -19.35
N ILE A 129 -2.28 18.69 -18.62
CA ILE A 129 -2.09 19.92 -17.84
C ILE A 129 -0.99 20.77 -18.45
N SER A 130 -0.93 22.03 -18.04
CA SER A 130 0.08 22.95 -18.55
C SER A 130 1.50 22.51 -18.15
N GLY A 131 2.23 21.95 -19.13
CA GLY A 131 3.59 21.42 -18.94
C GLY A 131 3.67 19.93 -18.63
N GLY A 132 2.58 19.17 -18.78
CA GLY A 132 2.59 17.75 -18.42
C GLY A 132 1.26 17.01 -18.63
N ALA A 133 1.11 15.91 -17.89
CA ALA A 133 -0.13 15.14 -17.83
C ALA A 133 -0.40 14.68 -16.39
N ARG A 134 -1.67 14.69 -15.97
CA ARG A 134 -2.12 14.09 -14.72
C ARG A 134 -2.92 12.82 -15.01
N PHE A 135 -2.70 11.82 -14.17
CA PHE A 135 -3.34 10.52 -14.21
C PHE A 135 -4.20 10.43 -12.96
N MET A 136 -5.50 10.25 -13.12
CA MET A 136 -6.39 9.88 -12.03
C MET A 136 -6.32 8.36 -11.87
N VAL A 137 -5.79 7.92 -10.74
CA VAL A 137 -5.63 6.51 -10.44
C VAL A 137 -6.67 6.16 -9.40
N THR A 138 -7.68 5.39 -9.77
CA THR A 138 -8.60 4.84 -8.77
C THR A 138 -7.88 3.75 -8.00
N SER A 139 -7.90 3.90 -6.67
CA SER A 139 -7.47 2.82 -5.80
C SER A 139 -8.39 1.63 -6.01
N LEU A 140 -7.84 0.42 -5.87
CA LEU A 140 -8.64 -0.82 -5.89
C LEU A 140 -9.76 -0.83 -4.82
N THR A 141 -9.68 0.12 -3.89
CA THR A 141 -10.52 0.28 -2.72
C THR A 141 -11.21 1.64 -2.73
N MET A 142 -11.97 1.88 -3.81
CA MET A 142 -13.21 2.67 -3.83
C MET A 142 -13.17 3.92 -2.94
N ASP A 143 -12.42 4.92 -3.37
CA ASP A 143 -12.33 6.20 -2.67
C ASP A 143 -12.94 7.32 -3.52
N TRP A 144 -13.47 8.30 -2.80
CA TRP A 144 -14.34 9.39 -3.25
C TRP A 144 -13.55 10.68 -3.48
N LYS A 145 -12.24 10.63 -3.27
CA LYS A 145 -11.29 11.70 -3.60
C LYS A 145 -10.50 11.31 -4.84
N SER A 146 -10.42 12.22 -5.80
CA SER A 146 -9.56 12.06 -6.95
C SER A 146 -8.12 12.29 -6.54
N TYR A 147 -7.32 11.24 -6.61
CA TYR A 147 -5.89 11.30 -6.37
C TYR A 147 -5.15 10.54 -7.46
N GLY A 148 -3.88 10.87 -7.68
CA GLY A 148 -3.08 10.15 -8.64
C GLY A 148 -1.71 10.76 -8.87
N PHE A 149 -1.14 10.47 -10.04
CA PHE A 149 0.21 10.88 -10.40
C PHE A 149 0.17 11.98 -11.45
N ALA A 150 1.05 12.96 -11.34
CA ALA A 150 1.26 13.99 -12.34
C ALA A 150 2.71 13.95 -12.83
N TYR A 151 2.88 13.93 -14.14
CA TYR A 151 4.17 14.01 -14.81
C TYR A 151 4.39 15.43 -15.33
N ILE A 152 5.33 16.16 -14.75
CA ILE A 152 5.62 17.55 -15.07
C ILE A 152 7.15 17.72 -15.16
N PRO A 153 7.76 17.54 -16.35
CA PRO A 153 9.21 17.57 -16.50
C PRO A 153 9.79 18.99 -16.57
N ASP A 154 9.02 19.97 -17.05
CA ASP A 154 9.57 21.27 -17.47
C ASP A 154 9.44 22.37 -16.41
N ARG A 155 8.53 22.22 -15.44
CA ARG A 155 8.25 23.24 -14.40
C ARG A 155 7.64 22.64 -13.14
N ALA A 156 7.72 23.37 -12.02
CA ALA A 156 6.93 23.03 -10.83
C ALA A 156 5.43 23.23 -11.13
N PRO A 157 4.54 22.37 -10.61
CA PRO A 157 3.09 22.54 -10.72
C PRO A 157 2.64 23.89 -10.15
N ASP A 158 1.63 24.48 -10.76
CA ASP A 158 0.99 25.70 -10.26
C ASP A 158 0.11 25.34 -9.05
N PRO A 159 0.25 26.01 -7.89
CA PRO A 159 -0.62 25.80 -6.73
C PRO A 159 -2.11 26.02 -7.02
N LEU A 160 -2.45 26.75 -8.09
CA LEU A 160 -3.83 26.97 -8.53
C LEU A 160 -4.47 25.74 -9.20
N ASP A 161 -3.67 24.79 -9.70
CA ASP A 161 -4.14 23.59 -10.40
C ASP A 161 -4.47 22.41 -9.45
N GLY A 162 -4.12 22.54 -8.16
CA GLY A 162 -4.35 21.52 -7.13
C GLY A 162 -3.22 21.43 -6.10
N VAL A 163 -3.34 20.48 -5.17
CA VAL A 163 -2.27 20.18 -4.22
C VAL A 163 -1.36 19.13 -4.84
N TYR A 164 -0.09 19.50 -5.06
CA TYR A 164 0.94 18.63 -5.62
C TYR A 164 2.05 18.41 -4.61
N GLU A 165 2.30 17.15 -4.28
CA GLU A 165 3.41 16.71 -3.45
C GLU A 165 4.49 16.10 -4.34
N HIS A 166 5.75 16.53 -4.17
CA HIS A 166 6.84 15.98 -4.95
C HIS A 166 7.08 14.51 -4.56
N PHE A 167 7.07 13.62 -5.55
CA PHE A 167 7.28 12.20 -5.32
C PHE A 167 8.68 11.76 -5.76
N LYS A 168 8.97 11.86 -7.06
CA LYS A 168 10.26 11.40 -7.61
C LYS A 168 10.53 12.01 -8.97
N GLY A 169 11.64 12.75 -9.10
CA GLY A 169 12.05 13.30 -10.39
C GLY A 169 10.96 14.21 -10.98
N PRO A 170 10.49 13.99 -12.23
CA PRO A 170 9.42 14.79 -12.81
C PRO A 170 8.01 14.40 -12.31
N TRP A 171 7.89 13.49 -11.33
CA TRP A 171 6.62 12.96 -10.85
C TRP A 171 6.17 13.58 -9.52
N TYR A 172 4.90 13.90 -9.47
CA TYR A 172 4.20 14.45 -8.31
C TYR A 172 2.98 13.59 -7.98
N ILE A 173 2.64 13.48 -6.71
CA ILE A 173 1.33 13.00 -6.27
C ILE A 173 0.41 14.21 -6.23
N TRP A 174 -0.73 14.14 -6.91
CA TRP A 174 -1.72 15.20 -6.90
C TRP A 174 -2.99 14.73 -6.21
N THR A 175 -3.63 15.67 -5.51
CA THR A 175 -4.91 15.46 -4.85
C THR A 175 -5.82 16.63 -5.19
N ASP A 176 -7.10 16.36 -5.44
CA ASP A 176 -8.11 17.42 -5.45
C ASP A 176 -8.05 18.14 -4.10
N GLY A 177 -7.91 19.46 -4.15
CA GLY A 177 -7.95 20.32 -2.97
C GLY A 177 -9.27 20.16 -2.19
N PRO A 178 -9.32 20.62 -0.93
CA PRO A 178 -10.52 20.55 -0.11
C PRO A 178 -11.73 21.25 -0.74
#